data_AF-A0A957NJB1-F1
#
_entry.id   AF-A0A957NJB1-F1
#
_cell.length_a   1.000
_cell.length_b   1.000
_cell.length_c   1.000
_cell.angle_alpha   90.00
_cell.angle_beta   90.00
_cell.angle_gamma   90.00
#
_symmetry.space_group_name_H-M   'P 1'
#
loop_
_entity.id
_entity.type
_entity.pdbx_description
1 polymer ?
#
loop_
_entity_poly.entity_id
_entity_poly.type
_entity_poly.pdbx_seq_one_letter_code
_entity_poly.pdbx_strand_id
1 'polypeptide(L)'
;MANSDNRTKAPSCSFCGKSKSEVNRLIEGSEGIYICDECVLLAAEILAEEGLISVSGTTARPPGALRSVPSPREIVQHLDQYVIGQDRAKRVLSVAVYNHYKRVFGAAHTAAPHGQRADKAAAGRHNPAQPDEDVELTKSNVLLIGPTGSGKTLLAKTLAKLLDVPFTIADATALTEAGYVGEDVETILSGLLQAADWDPERAAYGIVYLDEIDKIARKSGDNPSITRDVSGEGVQQALLKIIEGTVANVPPGSGRKHPQQE
;
A
#
# COMPACT_ATOMS: atom_id res chain seq x y z
N MET A 1 0.87 -14.37 -65.58
CA MET A 1 1.46 -15.07 -64.42
C MET A 1 1.81 -14.02 -63.37
N ALA A 2 0.90 -13.76 -62.42
CA ALA A 2 1.12 -12.82 -61.33
C ALA A 2 1.78 -13.58 -60.18
N ASN A 3 3.00 -13.20 -59.81
CA ASN A 3 3.75 -13.86 -58.75
C ASN A 3 3.36 -13.28 -57.39
N SER A 4 2.75 -14.12 -56.58
CA SER A 4 2.40 -13.95 -55.18
C SER A 4 3.60 -14.25 -54.28
N ASP A 5 3.96 -13.30 -53.40
CA ASP A 5 4.39 -13.52 -51.99
C ASP A 5 5.19 -12.32 -51.50
N ASN A 6 4.51 -11.27 -51.03
CA ASN A 6 5.08 -10.34 -50.07
C ASN A 6 4.23 -10.40 -48.80
N ARG A 7 4.38 -11.51 -48.05
CA ARG A 7 3.83 -11.61 -46.70
C ARG A 7 4.65 -10.67 -45.82
N THR A 8 4.07 -9.51 -45.52
CA THR A 8 4.49 -8.61 -44.45
C THR A 8 4.66 -9.43 -43.17
N LYS A 9 5.90 -9.80 -42.82
CA LYS A 9 6.23 -10.49 -41.57
C LYS A 9 5.72 -9.63 -40.41
N ALA A 10 4.94 -10.23 -39.51
CA ALA A 10 4.48 -9.54 -38.31
C ALA A 10 5.68 -9.07 -37.49
N PRO A 11 5.62 -7.85 -36.90
CA PRO A 11 6.71 -7.34 -36.08
C PRO A 11 6.92 -8.25 -34.87
N SER A 12 8.18 -8.63 -34.64
CA SER A 12 8.61 -9.55 -33.58
C SER A 12 9.83 -8.98 -32.88
N CYS A 13 9.97 -9.28 -31.59
CA CYS A 13 11.08 -8.82 -30.77
C CYS A 13 12.39 -9.39 -31.28
N SER A 14 13.37 -8.52 -31.55
CA SER A 14 14.69 -8.89 -32.06
C SER A 14 15.58 -9.58 -31.01
N PHE A 15 15.18 -9.59 -29.73
CA PHE A 15 15.92 -10.21 -28.63
C PHE A 15 15.40 -11.61 -28.28
N CYS A 16 14.09 -11.77 -28.10
CA CYS A 16 13.47 -13.06 -27.70
C CYS A 16 12.70 -13.75 -28.82
N GLY A 17 12.50 -13.12 -29.98
CA GLY A 17 11.77 -13.68 -31.13
C GLY A 17 10.24 -13.68 -30.99
N LYS A 18 9.69 -13.28 -29.85
CA LYS A 18 8.23 -13.25 -29.63
C LYS A 18 7.54 -12.25 -30.53
N SER A 19 6.37 -12.62 -31.04
CA SER A 19 5.51 -11.79 -31.87
C SER A 19 4.68 -10.81 -31.03
N LYS A 20 4.11 -9.77 -31.66
CA LYS A 20 3.26 -8.78 -31.00
C LYS A 20 2.06 -9.37 -30.23
N SER A 21 1.59 -10.56 -30.60
CA SER A 21 0.48 -11.25 -29.90
C SER A 21 0.92 -11.97 -28.63
N GLU A 22 2.22 -12.21 -28.44
CA GLU A 22 2.76 -12.99 -27.32
C GLU A 22 3.33 -12.10 -26.20
N VAL A 23 3.39 -10.79 -26.42
CA VAL A 23 3.95 -9.81 -25.48
C VAL A 23 2.94 -8.69 -25.25
N ASN A 24 2.91 -8.16 -24.03
CA ASN A 24 1.97 -7.10 -23.68
C ASN A 24 2.30 -5.81 -24.42
N ARG A 25 3.60 -5.52 -24.63
CA ARG A 25 4.04 -4.34 -25.34
C ARG A 25 5.27 -4.63 -26.20
N LEU A 26 5.20 -4.21 -27.46
CA LEU A 26 6.32 -4.26 -28.40
C LEU A 26 6.71 -2.82 -28.78
N ILE A 27 7.95 -2.44 -28.46
CA ILE A 27 8.51 -1.11 -28.65
C ILE A 27 9.32 -1.13 -29.95
N GLU A 28 9.05 -0.17 -30.83
CA GLU A 28 9.79 0.02 -32.09
C GLU A 28 11.01 0.92 -31.86
N GLY A 29 12.18 0.45 -32.31
CA GLY A 29 13.42 1.20 -32.34
C GLY A 29 13.72 1.77 -33.72
N SER A 30 14.98 2.10 -33.97
CA SER A 30 15.45 2.51 -35.30
C SER A 30 15.57 1.30 -36.25
N GLU A 31 15.33 1.52 -37.53
CA GLU A 31 15.58 0.56 -38.62
C GLU A 31 14.83 -0.79 -38.53
N GLY A 32 13.58 -0.79 -38.02
CA GLY A 32 12.75 -2.01 -37.97
C GLY A 32 13.19 -3.02 -36.91
N ILE A 33 13.97 -2.58 -35.92
CA ILE A 33 14.29 -3.33 -34.72
C ILE A 33 13.16 -3.16 -33.71
N TYR A 34 12.74 -4.25 -33.08
CA TYR A 34 11.70 -4.24 -32.04
C TYR A 34 12.21 -4.87 -30.76
N ILE A 35 11.82 -4.33 -29.61
CA ILE A 35 12.11 -4.90 -28.29
C ILE A 35 10.81 -5.01 -27.48
N CYS A 36 10.57 -6.15 -26.82
CA CYS A 36 9.40 -6.32 -25.97
C CYS A 36 9.66 -5.84 -24.54
N ASP A 37 8.58 -5.57 -23.82
CA ASP A 37 8.59 -5.20 -22.41
C ASP A 37 9.35 -6.20 -21.52
N GLU A 38 9.18 -7.50 -21.74
CA GLU A 38 9.91 -8.53 -20.98
C GLU A 38 11.44 -8.42 -21.16
N CYS A 39 11.92 -8.20 -22.39
CA CYS A 39 13.36 -8.06 -22.66
C CYS A 39 13.94 -6.76 -22.07
N VAL A 40 13.15 -5.68 -22.04
CA VAL A 40 13.55 -4.43 -21.39
C VAL A 40 13.71 -4.63 -19.89
N LEU A 41 12.77 -5.35 -19.26
CA LEU A 41 12.83 -5.63 -17.82
C LEU A 41 14.01 -6.53 -17.45
N LEU A 42 14.24 -7.59 -18.23
CA LEU A 42 15.39 -8.48 -18.01
C LEU A 42 16.72 -7.74 -18.18
N ALA A 43 16.85 -6.90 -19.21
CA ALA A 43 18.04 -6.09 -19.42
C ALA A 43 18.26 -5.10 -18.28
N ALA A 44 17.19 -4.47 -17.77
CA ALA A 44 17.27 -3.56 -16.63
C ALA A 44 17.68 -4.28 -15.34
N GLU A 45 17.25 -5.53 -15.12
CA GLU A 45 17.65 -6.34 -13.97
C GLU A 45 19.15 -6.67 -13.99
N ILE A 46 19.66 -7.15 -15.12
CA ILE A 46 21.09 -7.47 -15.31
C ILE A 46 21.95 -6.23 -15.05
N LEU A 47 21.58 -5.08 -15.63
CA LEU A 47 22.32 -3.83 -15.45
C LEU A 47 22.26 -3.31 -14.00
N ALA A 48 21.20 -3.62 -13.26
CA ALA A 48 21.07 -3.28 -11.86
C ALA A 48 21.97 -4.16 -10.97
N GLU A 49 22.10 -5.45 -11.28
CA GLU A 49 23.04 -6.36 -10.59
C GLU A 49 24.50 -5.95 -10.80
N GLU A 50 24.84 -5.47 -11.99
CA GLU A 50 26.17 -4.96 -12.33
C GLU A 50 26.45 -3.56 -11.75
N GLY A 51 25.47 -2.93 -11.08
CA GLY A 51 25.59 -1.60 -10.49
C GLY A 51 25.70 -0.46 -11.51
N LEU A 52 25.43 -0.74 -12.79
CA LEU A 52 25.53 0.22 -13.89
C LEU A 52 24.33 1.16 -13.97
N ILE A 53 23.18 0.71 -13.46
CA ILE A 53 22.00 1.55 -13.28
C ILE A 53 21.51 1.47 -11.84
N SER A 54 21.39 2.63 -11.20
CA SER A 54 20.49 2.76 -10.06
C SER A 54 19.08 2.83 -10.63
N VAL A 55 18.25 1.82 -10.37
CA VAL A 55 16.81 1.89 -10.69
C VAL A 55 16.15 2.83 -9.69
N SER A 56 16.53 4.10 -9.75
CA SER A 56 15.94 5.24 -9.05
C SER A 56 15.52 6.24 -10.12
N GLY A 57 14.42 5.95 -10.83
CA GLY A 57 13.84 6.87 -11.79
C GLY A 57 13.22 6.19 -13.01
N THR A 58 11.90 6.29 -13.09
CA THR A 58 11.10 6.25 -14.33
C THR A 58 11.16 4.97 -15.18
N THR A 59 10.66 3.87 -14.63
CA THR A 59 9.66 3.09 -15.37
C THR A 59 8.38 3.12 -14.54
N ALA A 60 7.25 3.28 -15.22
CA ALA A 60 5.93 3.09 -14.63
C ALA A 60 5.85 1.66 -14.10
N ARG A 61 6.31 1.51 -12.85
CA ARG A 61 6.18 0.32 -12.03
C ARG A 61 4.68 0.13 -11.80
N PRO A 62 4.13 -1.09 -11.91
CA PRO A 62 2.73 -1.29 -11.54
C PRO A 62 2.54 -0.75 -10.12
N PRO A 63 1.61 0.20 -9.92
CA PRO A 63 1.34 0.74 -8.60
C PRO A 63 0.94 -0.42 -7.69
N GLY A 64 1.66 -0.60 -6.58
CA GLY A 64 1.32 -1.62 -5.58
C GLY A 64 2.20 -2.87 -5.54
N ALA A 65 3.24 -3.04 -6.37
CA ALA A 65 4.17 -4.15 -6.16
C ALA A 65 5.28 -3.79 -5.16
N LEU A 66 4.99 -3.88 -3.85
CA LEU A 66 6.04 -3.90 -2.83
C LEU A 66 6.99 -5.06 -3.17
N ARG A 67 8.30 -4.81 -3.19
CA ARG A 67 9.35 -5.68 -3.75
C ARG A 67 9.63 -6.92 -2.88
N SER A 68 8.60 -7.55 -2.31
CA SER A 68 8.57 -8.35 -1.07
C SER A 68 8.43 -7.49 0.18
N VAL A 69 7.58 -7.94 1.11
CA VAL A 69 7.39 -7.30 2.42
C VAL A 69 8.57 -7.68 3.31
N PRO A 70 9.34 -6.71 3.85
CA PRO A 70 10.48 -7.02 4.72
C PRO A 70 10.01 -7.78 5.95
N SER A 71 10.80 -8.77 6.38
CA SER A 71 10.48 -9.56 7.57
C SER A 71 10.41 -8.68 8.82
N PRO A 72 9.67 -9.09 9.87
CA PRO A 72 9.59 -8.30 11.10
C PRO A 72 10.96 -8.02 11.73
N ARG A 73 11.94 -8.89 11.52
CA ARG A 73 13.32 -8.69 12.02
C ARG A 73 14.03 -7.58 11.27
N GLU A 74 13.91 -7.53 9.95
CA GLU A 74 14.49 -6.47 9.12
C GLU A 74 13.84 -5.12 9.41
N ILE A 75 12.52 -5.09 9.62
CA ILE A 75 11.81 -3.87 10.02
C ILE A 75 12.35 -3.36 11.37
N VAL A 76 12.47 -4.24 12.39
CA VAL A 76 13.05 -3.84 13.69
C VAL A 76 14.48 -3.31 13.52
N GLN A 77 15.33 -4.01 12.76
CA GLN A 77 16.72 -3.59 12.53
C GLN A 77 16.81 -2.23 11.85
N HIS A 78 15.90 -1.92 10.92
CA HIS A 78 15.85 -0.61 10.30
C HIS A 78 15.35 0.45 11.28
N LEU A 79 14.30 0.16 12.05
CA LEU A 79 13.78 1.08 13.07
C LEU A 79 14.82 1.38 14.17
N ASP A 80 15.67 0.41 14.51
CA ASP A 80 16.76 0.57 15.49
C ASP A 80 17.79 1.64 15.09
N GLN A 81 17.95 1.90 13.79
CA GLN A 81 18.87 2.93 13.29
C GLN A 81 18.37 4.36 13.58
N TYR A 82 17.07 4.54 13.81
CA TYR A 82 16.43 5.84 13.98
C TYR A 82 15.79 6.03 15.36
N VAL A 83 15.31 4.95 16.00
CA VAL A 83 14.58 4.99 17.27
C VAL A 83 15.27 4.13 18.32
N ILE A 84 15.92 4.80 19.26
CA ILE A 84 16.66 4.18 20.37
C ILE A 84 15.68 3.70 21.45
N GLY A 85 15.84 2.44 21.90
CA GLY A 85 14.92 1.80 22.84
C GLY A 85 13.52 1.56 22.23
N GLN A 86 12.47 1.46 23.05
CA GLN A 86 11.10 1.15 22.57
C GLN A 86 10.96 -0.24 21.92
N ASP A 87 11.71 -1.24 22.39
CA ASP A 87 11.84 -2.55 21.74
C ASP A 87 10.51 -3.33 21.66
N ARG A 88 9.62 -3.11 22.63
CA ARG A 88 8.27 -3.68 22.58
C ARG A 88 7.46 -3.06 21.43
N ALA A 89 7.47 -1.73 21.29
CA ALA A 89 6.73 -1.03 20.24
C ALA A 89 7.26 -1.41 18.86
N LYS A 90 8.59 -1.43 18.67
CA LYS A 90 9.23 -1.84 17.41
C LYS A 90 8.82 -3.25 16.99
N ARG A 91 8.85 -4.23 17.92
CA ARG A 91 8.43 -5.61 17.63
C ARG A 91 6.96 -5.71 17.25
N VAL A 92 6.07 -5.11 18.03
CA VAL A 92 4.61 -5.16 17.77
C VAL A 92 4.29 -4.50 16.44
N LEU A 93 4.84 -3.32 16.18
CA LEU A 93 4.63 -2.58 14.94
C LEU A 93 5.13 -3.38 13.73
N SER A 94 6.33 -3.97 13.83
CA SER A 94 6.92 -4.76 12.75
C SER A 94 6.08 -5.98 12.38
N VAL A 95 5.54 -6.71 13.39
CA VAL A 95 4.65 -7.85 13.14
C VAL A 95 3.32 -7.41 12.55
N ALA A 96 2.69 -6.37 13.11
CA ALA A 96 1.40 -5.87 12.63
C ALA A 96 1.48 -5.42 11.16
N VAL A 97 2.56 -4.73 10.80
CA VAL A 97 2.78 -4.18 9.47
C VAL A 97 3.15 -5.27 8.47
N TYR A 98 4.02 -6.20 8.85
CA TYR A 98 4.31 -7.38 8.04
C TYR A 98 3.03 -8.16 7.71
N ASN A 99 2.20 -8.45 8.72
CA ASN A 99 0.92 -9.15 8.51
C ASN A 99 -0.05 -8.33 7.66
N HIS A 100 -0.11 -7.01 7.87
CA HIS A 100 -0.96 -6.12 7.07
C HIS A 100 -0.60 -6.21 5.59
N TYR A 101 0.67 -6.03 5.24
CA TYR A 101 1.08 -6.06 3.84
C TYR A 101 1.12 -7.46 3.25
N LYS A 102 1.37 -8.50 4.05
CA LYS A 102 1.20 -9.89 3.61
C LYS A 102 -0.25 -10.20 3.26
N ARG A 103 -1.22 -9.70 4.04
CA ARG A 103 -2.65 -9.82 3.74
C ARG A 103 -3.02 -9.07 2.46
N VAL A 104 -2.56 -7.83 2.34
CA VAL A 104 -2.86 -6.93 1.22
C VAL A 104 -2.30 -7.46 -0.11
N PHE A 105 -1.03 -7.88 -0.13
CA PHE A 105 -0.36 -8.33 -1.36
C PHE A 105 -0.46 -9.85 -1.57
N GLY A 106 -0.64 -10.64 -0.51
CA GLY A 106 -0.79 -12.09 -0.60
C GLY A 106 -2.16 -12.53 -1.13
N ALA A 107 -3.22 -11.77 -0.87
CA ALA A 107 -4.55 -12.03 -1.42
C ALA A 107 -4.63 -11.82 -2.95
N ALA A 108 -3.70 -11.07 -3.55
CA ALA A 108 -3.63 -10.90 -5.00
C ALA A 108 -3.17 -12.17 -5.74
N HIS A 109 -2.62 -13.16 -5.05
CA HIS A 109 -2.14 -14.41 -5.65
C HIS A 109 -3.12 -15.59 -5.59
N THR A 110 -4.29 -15.46 -4.94
CA THR A 110 -5.27 -16.56 -4.79
C THR A 110 -6.50 -16.46 -5.72
N ALA A 111 -6.60 -15.42 -6.56
CA ALA A 111 -7.71 -15.26 -7.52
C ALA A 111 -7.50 -16.00 -8.86
N ALA A 112 -6.95 -17.22 -8.85
CA ALA A 112 -6.95 -18.11 -10.01
C ALA A 112 -8.05 -19.18 -9.85
N PRO A 113 -8.92 -19.40 -10.85
CA PRO A 113 -10.00 -20.38 -10.75
C PRO A 113 -9.52 -21.80 -11.10
N HIS A 114 -10.30 -22.77 -10.64
CA HIS A 114 -10.34 -24.19 -11.03
C HIS A 114 -9.43 -25.19 -10.29
N GLY A 115 -10.03 -25.79 -9.25
CA GLY A 115 -10.37 -27.21 -9.18
C GLY A 115 -9.39 -28.25 -9.74
N GLN A 116 -8.79 -29.03 -8.84
CA GLN A 116 -8.79 -30.49 -8.90
C GLN A 116 -8.33 -31.06 -7.55
N ARG A 117 -9.16 -31.93 -6.97
CA ARG A 117 -8.81 -32.77 -5.82
C ARG A 117 -7.71 -33.74 -6.24
N ALA A 118 -6.70 -33.92 -5.41
CA ALA A 118 -5.89 -35.14 -5.40
C ALA A 118 -5.41 -35.41 -3.97
N ASP A 119 -5.94 -36.49 -3.39
CA ASP A 119 -5.53 -37.10 -2.13
C ASP A 119 -4.04 -37.43 -2.14
N LYS A 120 -3.29 -37.06 -1.09
CA LYS A 120 -2.19 -37.90 -0.56
C LYS A 120 -1.95 -37.66 0.93
N ALA A 121 -2.18 -38.71 1.69
CA ALA A 121 -1.69 -38.90 3.05
C ALA A 121 -0.18 -39.18 3.07
N ALA A 122 0.40 -38.91 4.25
CA ALA A 122 1.57 -39.54 4.87
C ALA A 122 2.90 -38.76 4.92
N ALA A 123 3.38 -38.70 6.16
CA ALA A 123 4.76 -38.68 6.64
C ALA A 123 5.44 -37.32 6.81
N GLY A 124 5.77 -37.05 8.08
CA GLY A 124 6.38 -35.82 8.56
C GLY A 124 7.81 -35.60 8.07
N ARG A 125 8.06 -34.34 7.74
CA ARG A 125 9.35 -33.62 7.75
C ARG A 125 8.97 -32.16 7.48
N HIS A 126 9.06 -31.29 8.48
CA HIS A 126 8.81 -29.85 8.29
C HIS A 126 9.83 -29.29 7.29
N ASN A 127 9.37 -28.98 6.10
CA ASN A 127 10.09 -28.30 5.03
C ASN A 127 9.65 -26.83 5.05
N PRO A 128 10.53 -25.80 5.05
CA PRO A 128 10.13 -24.40 5.16
C PRO A 128 9.56 -23.81 3.85
N ALA A 129 8.98 -24.66 3.00
CA ALA A 129 8.48 -24.33 1.67
C ALA A 129 7.09 -24.94 1.41
N GLN A 130 6.26 -25.07 2.44
CA GLN A 130 4.82 -25.25 2.22
C GLN A 130 4.19 -23.87 2.04
N PRO A 131 3.37 -23.64 0.99
CA PRO A 131 2.53 -22.46 0.95
C PRO A 131 1.65 -22.52 2.19
N ASP A 132 1.68 -21.45 2.99
CA ASP A 132 0.89 -21.33 4.21
C ASP A 132 -0.54 -21.79 3.92
N GLU A 133 -1.05 -22.76 4.68
CA GLU A 133 -2.50 -22.97 4.80
C GLU A 133 -3.14 -21.59 4.99
N ASP A 134 -4.24 -21.30 4.29
CA ASP A 134 -4.89 -19.99 4.24
C ASP A 134 -5.23 -19.47 5.66
N VAL A 135 -4.26 -18.82 6.30
CA VAL A 135 -4.45 -18.13 7.56
C VAL A 135 -5.22 -16.87 7.21
N GLU A 136 -6.49 -16.82 7.61
CA GLU A 136 -7.31 -15.60 7.51
C GLU A 136 -6.66 -14.48 8.34
N LEU A 137 -5.96 -13.58 7.65
CA LEU A 137 -5.37 -12.41 8.28
C LEU A 137 -6.44 -11.31 8.39
N THR A 138 -6.70 -10.86 9.61
CA THR A 138 -7.63 -9.75 9.87
C THR A 138 -6.91 -8.40 9.81
N LYS A 139 -7.65 -7.32 9.56
CA LYS A 139 -7.11 -5.96 9.60
C LYS A 139 -6.60 -5.67 11.02
N SER A 140 -5.32 -5.33 11.12
CA SER A 140 -4.67 -4.97 12.39
C SER A 140 -4.37 -3.49 12.41
N ASN A 141 -5.14 -2.73 13.18
CA ASN A 141 -4.83 -1.33 13.50
C ASN A 141 -3.95 -1.29 14.75
N VAL A 142 -3.05 -0.32 14.84
CA VAL A 142 -2.08 -0.22 15.95
C VAL A 142 -2.37 1.04 16.76
N LEU A 143 -2.54 0.88 18.07
CA LEU A 143 -2.58 1.98 19.03
C LEU A 143 -1.23 2.08 19.75
N LEU A 144 -0.53 3.20 19.56
CA LEU A 144 0.75 3.48 20.21
C LEU A 144 0.55 4.35 21.45
N ILE A 145 0.79 3.78 22.63
CA ILE A 145 0.68 4.48 23.92
C ILE A 145 2.09 4.73 24.47
N GLY A 146 2.37 5.98 24.82
CA GLY A 146 3.63 6.40 25.42
C GLY A 146 3.68 7.90 25.70
N PRO A 147 4.63 8.36 26.53
CA PRO A 147 4.75 9.77 26.87
C PRO A 147 5.04 10.66 25.65
N THR A 148 4.86 11.96 25.81
CA THR A 148 5.29 12.94 24.79
C THR A 148 6.80 12.84 24.57
N GLY A 149 7.24 13.05 23.33
CA GLY A 149 8.66 12.97 22.97
C GLY A 149 9.28 11.57 22.93
N SER A 150 8.51 10.49 23.15
CA SER A 150 9.05 9.11 23.14
C SER A 150 9.32 8.52 21.75
N GLY A 151 9.17 9.31 20.67
CA GLY A 151 9.42 8.87 19.30
C GLY A 151 8.25 8.16 18.60
N LYS A 152 7.00 8.26 19.07
CA LYS A 152 5.82 7.65 18.43
C LYS A 152 5.66 8.06 16.96
N THR A 153 5.65 9.37 16.71
CA THR A 153 5.54 9.95 15.36
C THR A 153 6.77 9.61 14.51
N LEU A 154 7.95 9.48 15.12
CA LEU A 154 9.18 9.09 14.42
C LEU A 154 9.12 7.62 13.96
N LEU A 155 8.63 6.70 14.80
CA LEU A 155 8.42 5.30 14.45
C LEU A 155 7.53 5.17 13.20
N ALA A 156 6.39 5.85 13.19
CA ALA A 156 5.44 5.80 12.08
C ALA A 156 6.05 6.36 10.77
N LYS A 157 6.73 7.51 10.85
CA LYS A 157 7.41 8.12 9.69
C LYS A 157 8.51 7.22 9.12
N THR A 158 9.36 6.66 9.97
CA THR A 158 10.47 5.81 9.54
C THR A 158 9.94 4.52 8.90
N LEU A 159 8.90 3.93 9.48
CA LEU A 159 8.24 2.74 8.92
C LEU A 159 7.68 3.01 7.52
N ALA A 160 6.97 4.12 7.33
CA ALA A 160 6.40 4.46 6.03
C ALA A 160 7.49 4.67 4.96
N LYS A 161 8.61 5.31 5.33
CA LYS A 161 9.78 5.48 4.45
C LYS A 161 10.42 4.15 4.07
N LEU A 162 10.57 3.23 5.02
CA LEU A 162 11.11 1.90 4.75
C LEU A 162 10.27 1.12 3.74
N LEU A 163 8.95 1.28 3.81
CA LEU A 163 7.99 0.54 2.98
C LEU A 163 7.66 1.27 1.67
N ASP A 164 8.13 2.50 1.48
CA ASP A 164 7.84 3.31 0.28
C ASP A 164 6.34 3.40 -0.04
N VAL A 165 5.54 3.67 1.00
CA VAL A 165 4.07 3.79 0.91
C VAL A 165 3.62 5.23 1.20
N PRO A 166 2.49 5.68 0.63
CA PRO A 166 1.91 6.98 0.96
C PRO A 166 1.69 7.10 2.47
N PHE A 167 1.98 8.26 3.03
CA PHE A 167 1.90 8.50 4.46
C PHE A 167 1.26 9.86 4.73
N THR A 168 0.24 9.86 5.58
CA THR A 168 -0.39 11.08 6.07
C THR A 168 -0.40 11.11 7.59
N ILE A 169 -0.23 12.30 8.15
CA ILE A 169 -0.38 12.56 9.58
C ILE A 169 -1.60 13.45 9.74
N ALA A 170 -2.50 13.05 10.62
CA ALA A 170 -3.63 13.87 11.01
C ALA A 170 -3.65 14.03 12.53
N ASP A 171 -3.94 15.25 12.97
CA ASP A 171 -4.11 15.60 14.37
C ASP A 171 -5.59 15.42 14.74
N ALA A 172 -5.88 14.54 15.70
CA ALA A 172 -7.25 14.27 16.10
C ALA A 172 -7.95 15.50 16.70
N THR A 173 -7.20 16.49 17.22
CA THR A 173 -7.78 17.72 17.79
C THR A 173 -8.35 18.68 16.74
N ALA A 174 -7.87 18.60 15.50
CA ALA A 174 -8.34 19.43 14.40
C ALA A 174 -9.66 18.91 13.80
N LEU A 175 -10.00 17.66 14.08
CA LEU A 175 -11.16 16.98 13.50
C LEU A 175 -12.45 17.37 14.21
N THR A 176 -13.51 17.55 13.43
CA THR A 176 -14.88 17.73 13.93
C THR A 176 -15.86 16.90 13.11
N GLU A 177 -17.04 16.65 13.67
CA GLU A 177 -18.11 15.98 12.96
C GLU A 177 -18.54 16.78 11.71
N ALA A 178 -18.92 16.09 10.64
CA ALA A 178 -19.36 16.71 9.40
C ALA A 178 -20.46 17.77 9.64
N GLY A 179 -20.23 18.97 9.10
CA GLY A 179 -21.14 20.10 9.24
C GLY A 179 -20.82 21.06 10.40
N TYR A 180 -19.74 20.83 11.14
CA TYR A 180 -19.23 21.76 12.17
C TYR A 180 -17.98 22.52 11.69
N VAL A 181 -17.55 23.51 12.48
CA VAL A 181 -16.34 24.31 12.20
C VAL A 181 -15.11 23.51 12.62
N GLY A 182 -14.34 23.04 11.65
CA GLY A 182 -13.12 22.26 11.85
C GLY A 182 -12.78 21.46 10.59
N GLU A 183 -11.82 20.55 10.67
CA GLU A 183 -11.53 19.62 9.58
C GLU A 183 -12.48 18.42 9.64
N ASP A 184 -13.01 18.01 8.49
CA ASP A 184 -13.81 16.78 8.39
C ASP A 184 -12.87 15.56 8.46
N VAL A 185 -13.33 14.44 9.01
CA VAL A 185 -12.54 13.20 9.09
C VAL A 185 -12.13 12.70 7.69
N GLU A 186 -12.92 13.02 6.66
CA GLU A 186 -12.59 12.69 5.27
C GLU A 186 -11.33 13.41 4.75
N THR A 187 -10.92 14.54 5.34
CA THR A 187 -9.71 15.27 4.92
C THR A 187 -8.44 14.43 5.10
N ILE A 188 -8.46 13.48 6.03
CA ILE A 188 -7.37 12.52 6.25
C ILE A 188 -7.10 11.72 4.97
N LEU A 189 -8.15 11.27 4.29
CA LEU A 189 -8.05 10.51 3.04
C LEU A 189 -7.59 11.39 1.89
N SER A 190 -8.00 12.66 1.86
CA SER A 190 -7.46 13.65 0.91
C SER A 190 -5.95 13.83 1.07
N GLY A 191 -5.47 13.91 2.33
CA GLY A 191 -4.04 13.99 2.62
C GLY A 191 -3.28 12.73 2.17
N LEU A 192 -3.89 11.55 2.34
CA LEU A 192 -3.29 10.30 1.88
C LEU A 192 -3.25 10.18 0.35
N LEU A 193 -4.33 10.58 -0.34
CA LEU A 193 -4.38 10.65 -1.80
C LEU A 193 -3.36 11.63 -2.35
N GLN A 194 -3.20 12.80 -1.73
CA GLN A 194 -2.16 13.75 -2.11
C GLN A 194 -0.76 13.14 -1.95
N ALA A 195 -0.49 12.42 -0.85
CA ALA A 195 0.77 11.71 -0.66
C ALA A 195 0.97 10.53 -1.64
N ALA A 196 -0.09 10.08 -2.29
CA ALA A 196 -0.09 9.05 -3.31
C ALA A 196 -0.08 9.62 -4.74
N ASP A 197 0.18 10.91 -4.93
CA ASP A 197 0.10 11.59 -6.25
C ASP A 197 -1.28 11.45 -6.92
N TRP A 198 -2.34 11.45 -6.11
CA TRP A 198 -3.73 11.24 -6.52
C TRP A 198 -4.03 9.87 -7.14
N ASP A 199 -3.19 8.87 -6.89
CA ASP A 199 -3.44 7.48 -7.27
C ASP A 199 -4.22 6.74 -6.16
N PRO A 200 -5.50 6.37 -6.38
CA PRO A 200 -6.30 5.66 -5.40
C PRO A 200 -5.79 4.25 -5.09
N GLU A 201 -5.22 3.56 -6.08
CA GLU A 201 -4.68 2.21 -5.89
C GLU A 201 -3.45 2.27 -4.98
N ARG A 202 -2.59 3.26 -5.20
CA ARG A 202 -1.44 3.49 -4.33
C ARG A 202 -1.84 3.97 -2.94
N ALA A 203 -2.84 4.85 -2.83
CA ALA A 203 -3.36 5.32 -1.55
C ALA A 203 -3.99 4.22 -0.70
N ALA A 204 -4.60 3.20 -1.34
CA ALA A 204 -5.21 2.06 -0.65
C ALA A 204 -4.20 1.25 0.20
N TYR A 205 -2.90 1.34 -0.13
CA TYR A 205 -1.81 0.69 0.61
C TYR A 205 -1.05 1.64 1.55
N GLY A 206 -1.52 2.89 1.66
CA GLY A 206 -0.89 3.93 2.47
C GLY A 206 -1.11 3.75 3.98
N ILE A 207 -0.34 4.51 4.75
CA ILE A 207 -0.40 4.54 6.21
C ILE A 207 -0.98 5.87 6.66
N VAL A 208 -2.00 5.80 7.51
CA VAL A 208 -2.54 6.95 8.24
C VAL A 208 -2.02 6.91 9.67
N TYR A 209 -1.43 8.00 10.14
CA TYR A 209 -1.05 8.18 11.54
C TYR A 209 -1.91 9.28 12.18
N LEU A 210 -2.69 8.91 13.20
CA LEU A 210 -3.50 9.83 14.00
C LEU A 210 -2.76 10.17 15.29
N ASP A 211 -2.34 11.43 15.42
CA ASP A 211 -1.75 11.93 16.66
C ASP A 211 -2.84 12.49 17.60
N GLU A 212 -2.51 12.63 18.88
CA GLU A 212 -3.39 13.21 19.91
C GLU A 212 -4.79 12.56 20.04
N ILE A 213 -4.90 11.26 19.73
CA ILE A 213 -6.17 10.50 19.84
C ILE A 213 -6.74 10.49 21.26
N ASP A 214 -5.91 10.72 22.29
CA ASP A 214 -6.35 10.85 23.68
C ASP A 214 -7.26 12.07 23.89
N LYS A 215 -7.18 13.09 23.03
CA LYS A 215 -7.96 14.33 23.17
C LYS A 215 -9.41 14.21 22.75
N ILE A 216 -9.72 13.27 21.87
CA ILE A 216 -11.10 12.98 21.44
C ILE A 216 -11.78 11.94 22.34
N ALA A 217 -11.06 11.37 23.31
CA ALA A 217 -11.63 10.41 24.26
C ALA A 217 -12.59 11.11 25.25
N ARG A 218 -13.73 10.47 25.54
CA ARG A 218 -14.67 10.97 26.56
C ARG A 218 -13.99 11.02 27.92
N LYS A 219 -14.24 12.07 28.70
CA LYS A 219 -13.88 12.10 30.12
C LYS A 219 -14.75 11.09 30.86
N SER A 220 -14.14 10.05 31.43
CA SER A 220 -14.82 9.03 32.23
C SER A 220 -15.55 9.69 33.41
N GLY A 221 -16.88 9.79 33.32
CA GLY A 221 -17.72 10.35 34.40
C GLY A 221 -18.92 11.17 33.95
N ASP A 222 -18.95 11.62 32.69
CA ASP A 222 -20.11 12.38 32.19
C ASP A 222 -21.21 11.42 31.70
N ASN A 223 -22.42 11.57 32.25
CA ASN A 223 -23.66 11.09 31.63
C ASN A 223 -23.63 11.43 30.13
N PRO A 224 -24.23 10.61 29.24
CA PRO A 224 -24.35 10.96 27.82
C PRO A 224 -24.82 12.42 27.74
N SER A 225 -23.95 13.31 27.25
CA SER A 225 -24.23 14.73 27.34
C SER A 225 -25.49 14.98 26.53
N ILE A 226 -26.46 15.66 27.14
CA ILE A 226 -27.70 16.07 26.47
C ILE A 226 -27.37 16.96 25.25
N THR A 227 -26.21 17.62 25.27
CA THR A 227 -25.61 18.33 24.13
C THR A 227 -24.72 17.40 23.30
N ARG A 228 -24.92 17.38 21.98
CA ARG A 228 -24.13 16.60 21.00
C ARG A 228 -22.63 16.90 21.11
N ASP A 229 -21.81 15.87 21.30
CA ASP A 229 -20.34 15.96 21.33
C ASP A 229 -19.77 15.82 19.92
N VAL A 230 -19.47 16.97 19.31
CA VAL A 230 -19.10 17.08 17.89
C VAL A 230 -17.60 16.96 17.64
N SER A 231 -16.78 17.04 18.69
CA SER A 231 -15.31 16.98 18.62
C SER A 231 -14.73 15.73 19.29
N GLY A 232 -15.48 15.08 20.18
CA GLY A 232 -15.10 13.80 20.78
C GLY A 232 -15.82 12.64 20.10
N GLU A 233 -17.01 12.30 20.60
CA GLU A 233 -17.78 11.14 20.14
C GLU A 233 -18.11 11.18 18.64
N GLY A 234 -18.52 12.33 18.10
CA GLY A 234 -18.82 12.47 16.67
C GLY A 234 -17.62 12.14 15.77
N VAL A 235 -16.41 12.54 16.17
CA VAL A 235 -15.16 12.21 15.46
C VAL A 235 -14.86 10.72 15.57
N GLN A 236 -15.03 10.12 16.75
CA GLN A 236 -14.84 8.67 16.92
C GLN A 236 -15.78 7.86 16.03
N GLN A 237 -17.06 8.22 15.97
CA GLN A 237 -18.06 7.55 15.13
C GLN A 237 -17.73 7.67 13.63
N ALA A 238 -17.25 8.84 13.19
CA ALA A 238 -16.82 9.03 11.82
C ALA A 238 -15.55 8.21 11.48
N LEU A 239 -14.57 8.17 12.39
CA LEU A 239 -13.36 7.36 12.24
C LEU A 239 -13.64 5.86 12.13
N LEU A 240 -14.66 5.34 12.85
CA LEU A 240 -15.02 3.92 12.78
C LEU A 240 -15.34 3.48 11.35
N LYS A 241 -16.06 4.30 10.57
CA LYS A 241 -16.38 3.98 9.16
C LYS A 241 -15.12 3.79 8.31
N ILE A 242 -14.10 4.62 8.54
CA ILE A 242 -12.80 4.53 7.84
C ILE A 242 -12.01 3.31 8.31
N ILE A 243 -12.05 3.01 9.62
CA ILE A 243 -11.31 1.91 10.23
C ILE A 243 -11.89 0.54 9.87
N GLU A 244 -13.22 0.39 9.77
CA GLU A 244 -13.88 -0.88 9.42
C GLU A 244 -13.73 -1.22 7.93
N GLY A 245 -13.57 -0.20 7.09
CA GLY A 245 -13.46 -0.33 5.64
C GLY A 245 -14.71 0.20 4.96
N THR A 246 -14.57 1.32 4.26
CA THR A 246 -15.64 1.98 3.52
C THR A 246 -15.12 2.39 2.15
N VAL A 247 -16.00 2.40 1.15
CA VAL A 247 -15.77 3.21 -0.05
C VAL A 247 -16.09 4.65 0.33
N ALA A 248 -15.08 5.53 0.26
CA ALA A 248 -15.23 6.94 0.61
C ALA A 248 -15.16 7.79 -0.66
N ASN A 249 -16.07 8.75 -0.79
CA ASN A 249 -16.01 9.75 -1.84
C ASN A 249 -15.12 10.89 -1.38
N VAL A 250 -13.92 10.98 -1.95
CA VAL A 250 -12.99 12.06 -1.62
C VAL A 250 -13.04 13.13 -2.71
N PRO A 251 -13.34 14.40 -2.38
CA PRO A 251 -13.39 15.46 -3.37
C PRO A 251 -11.98 15.69 -3.99
N PRO A 252 -11.87 15.84 -5.32
CA PRO A 252 -10.59 16.06 -5.99
C PRO A 252 -10.09 17.48 -5.69
N GLY A 253 -9.10 17.59 -4.80
CA GLY A 253 -8.39 18.83 -4.48
C GLY A 253 -9.10 19.74 -3.47
N SER A 254 -8.31 20.53 -2.76
CA SER A 254 -8.73 21.55 -1.78
C SER A 254 -9.43 22.75 -2.44
N GLY A 255 -10.38 22.50 -3.34
CA GLY A 255 -11.37 23.47 -3.79
C GLY A 255 -12.60 23.33 -2.92
N ARG A 256 -13.01 24.42 -2.25
CA ARG A 256 -14.29 24.51 -1.53
C ARG A 256 -15.38 23.81 -2.35
N LYS A 257 -16.14 22.89 -1.73
CA LYS A 257 -17.29 22.18 -2.33
C LYS A 257 -18.06 23.14 -3.24
N HIS A 258 -17.95 22.97 -4.55
CA HIS A 258 -18.90 23.58 -5.47
C HIS A 258 -20.17 22.73 -5.40
N PRO A 259 -21.36 23.32 -5.16
CA PRO A 259 -22.59 22.60 -4.86
C PRO A 259 -23.22 21.83 -6.04
N GLN A 260 -22.44 21.45 -7.06
CA GLN A 260 -22.90 20.71 -8.24
C GLN A 260 -21.86 19.65 -8.61
N GLN A 261 -21.90 18.51 -7.95
CA GLN A 261 -21.40 17.23 -8.44
C GLN A 261 -22.14 16.15 -7.64
N GLU A 262 -23.20 15.62 -8.25
CA GLU A 262 -23.87 14.36 -7.86
C GLU A 262 -22.98 13.15 -8.19
#